data_AF-A0A1M4ZSB7-F1
#
_entry.id   AF-A0A1M4ZSB7-F1
#
_cell.length_a   1.000
_cell.length_b   1.000
_cell.length_c   1.000
_cell.angle_alpha   90.00
_cell.angle_beta   90.00
_cell.angle_gamma   90.00
#
_symmetry.space_group_name_H-M   'P 1'
#
loop_
_entity.id
_entity.type
_entity.pdbx_description
1 polymer ?
#
loop_
_entity_poly.entity_id
_entity_poly.type
_entity_poly.pdbx_seq_one_letter_code
_entity_poly.pdbx_strand_id
1 'polypeptide(L)'
;MFSLIFLGTLFVFPRAIKAQLVSVSGYVKNYITDKPVENAAVYEAHSGIGTITNSDGYYRLWLKKGEQELKISNAGFEDSAPTFLTASDTIVSVNLKPRSFSEGSTIAGNKHRANVARREAKHMLARKNKKKKDDSYNGFLVHNID
;
A
#
# COMPACT_ATOMS: atom_id res chain seq x y z
N MET A 1 13.05 -8.46 75.73
CA MET A 1 12.73 -7.22 74.99
C MET A 1 13.13 -7.31 73.51
N PHE A 2 12.79 -8.41 72.82
CA PHE A 2 13.08 -8.63 71.38
C PHE A 2 11.87 -9.19 70.60
N SER A 3 10.69 -9.27 71.22
CA SER A 3 9.55 -10.03 70.67
C SER A 3 8.51 -9.20 69.91
N LEU A 4 8.72 -7.89 69.72
CA LEU A 4 7.70 -6.97 69.17
C LEU A 4 8.05 -6.39 67.79
N ILE A 5 9.23 -6.69 67.23
CA ILE A 5 9.66 -6.11 65.95
C ILE A 5 9.18 -6.96 64.74
N PHE A 6 8.73 -8.20 64.96
CA PHE A 6 8.27 -9.08 63.88
C PHE A 6 6.79 -8.89 63.47
N LEU A 7 6.04 -8.00 64.14
CA LEU A 7 4.61 -7.80 63.86
C LEU A 7 4.35 -6.74 62.76
N GLY A 8 5.38 -6.05 62.28
CA GLY A 8 5.25 -4.92 61.35
C GLY A 8 5.64 -5.18 59.89
N THR A 9 6.23 -6.31 59.55
CA THR A 9 6.90 -6.49 58.24
C THR A 9 6.09 -7.23 57.18
N LEU A 10 4.91 -7.78 57.47
CA LEU A 10 4.23 -8.71 56.54
C LEU A 10 3.00 -8.15 55.80
N PHE A 11 2.79 -6.83 55.77
CA PHE A 11 1.70 -6.25 54.97
C PHE A 11 2.17 -5.45 53.75
N VAL A 12 3.29 -5.88 53.14
CA VAL A 12 3.56 -5.58 51.73
C VAL A 12 2.86 -6.65 50.90
N PHE A 13 1.52 -6.66 50.93
CA PHE A 13 0.76 -7.39 49.92
C PHE A 13 1.16 -6.79 48.58
N PRO A 14 1.74 -7.56 47.63
CA PRO A 14 1.96 -7.04 46.30
C PRO A 14 0.59 -6.61 45.79
N ARG A 15 0.40 -5.30 45.57
CA ARG A 15 -0.77 -4.79 44.85
C ARG A 15 -0.70 -5.42 43.47
N ALA A 16 -1.40 -6.53 43.30
CA ALA A 16 -1.59 -7.17 42.03
C ALA A 16 -2.38 -6.19 41.15
N ILE A 17 -1.66 -5.37 40.38
CA ILE A 17 -2.24 -4.55 39.34
C ILE A 17 -2.84 -5.53 38.34
N LYS A 18 -4.15 -5.77 38.42
CA LYS A 18 -4.86 -6.58 37.43
C LYS A 18 -4.88 -5.79 36.13
N ALA A 19 -3.96 -6.12 35.22
CA ALA A 19 -4.04 -5.70 33.83
C ALA A 19 -5.21 -6.43 33.17
N GLN A 20 -6.42 -5.89 33.32
CA GLN A 20 -7.61 -6.43 32.66
C GLN A 20 -7.47 -6.19 31.16
N LEU A 21 -7.44 -7.28 30.41
CA LEU A 21 -7.51 -7.25 28.95
C LEU A 21 -8.97 -7.05 28.52
N VAL A 22 -9.13 -6.35 27.42
CA VAL A 22 -10.39 -6.11 26.71
C VAL A 22 -10.18 -6.49 25.24
N SER A 23 -11.25 -6.93 24.59
CA SER A 23 -11.21 -7.28 23.18
C SER A 23 -11.38 -6.02 22.32
N VAL A 24 -10.46 -5.84 21.38
CA VAL A 24 -10.64 -4.91 20.27
C VAL A 24 -10.79 -5.74 19.02
N SER A 25 -11.94 -5.64 18.36
CA SER A 25 -12.25 -6.44 17.17
C SER A 25 -12.85 -5.59 16.07
N GLY A 26 -12.99 -6.13 14.87
CA GLY A 26 -13.67 -5.43 13.79
C GLY A 26 -13.39 -6.05 12.44
N TYR A 27 -13.76 -5.30 11.41
CA TYR A 27 -13.58 -5.70 10.03
C TYR A 27 -12.72 -4.68 9.29
N VAL A 28 -11.84 -5.18 8.43
CA VAL A 28 -11.11 -4.36 7.47
C VAL A 28 -11.71 -4.59 6.09
N LYS A 29 -12.15 -3.51 5.46
CA LYS A 29 -12.78 -3.55 4.14
C LYS A 29 -12.11 -2.59 3.16
N ASN A 30 -12.25 -2.87 1.89
CA ASN A 30 -11.87 -1.96 0.82
C ASN A 30 -12.89 -0.82 0.74
N TYR A 31 -12.43 0.41 0.90
CA TYR A 31 -13.26 1.61 0.86
C TYR A 31 -14.07 1.78 -0.43
N ILE A 32 -13.55 1.31 -1.57
CA ILE A 32 -14.19 1.46 -2.89
C ILE A 32 -15.22 0.35 -3.14
N THR A 33 -14.87 -0.90 -2.79
CA THR A 33 -15.68 -2.06 -3.17
C THR A 33 -16.55 -2.63 -2.05
N ASP A 34 -16.37 -2.15 -0.81
CA ASP A 34 -16.93 -2.70 0.43
C ASP A 34 -16.61 -4.20 0.68
N LYS A 35 -15.69 -4.77 -0.11
CA LYS A 35 -15.26 -6.16 0.05
C LYS A 35 -14.29 -6.30 1.22
N PRO A 36 -14.27 -7.47 1.90
CA PRO A 36 -13.26 -7.76 2.91
C PRO A 36 -11.83 -7.63 2.40
N VAL A 37 -10.93 -7.17 3.27
CA VAL A 37 -9.49 -7.22 3.05
C VAL A 37 -8.93 -8.36 3.89
N GLU A 38 -8.69 -9.49 3.24
CA GLU A 38 -7.99 -10.63 3.82
C GLU A 38 -6.49 -10.35 3.95
N ASN A 39 -5.83 -10.98 4.93
CA ASN A 39 -4.39 -10.89 5.13
C ASN A 39 -3.87 -9.45 5.36
N ALA A 40 -4.69 -8.58 5.97
CA ALA A 40 -4.22 -7.29 6.47
C ALA A 40 -3.57 -7.48 7.84
N ALA A 41 -2.37 -6.92 8.01
CA ALA A 41 -1.70 -6.87 9.30
C ALA A 41 -2.40 -5.82 10.18
N VAL A 42 -2.75 -6.19 11.41
CA VAL A 42 -3.41 -5.33 12.38
C VAL A 42 -2.65 -5.42 13.70
N TYR A 43 -2.07 -4.33 14.18
CA TYR A 43 -1.32 -4.35 15.44
C TYR A 43 -1.44 -3.04 16.21
N GLU A 44 -1.39 -3.12 17.54
CA GLU A 44 -1.38 -1.95 18.40
C GLU A 44 0.07 -1.46 18.61
N ALA A 45 0.29 -0.16 18.40
CA ALA A 45 1.62 0.41 18.24
C ALA A 45 2.50 0.34 19.51
N HIS A 46 1.91 0.47 20.70
CA HIS A 46 2.68 0.56 21.94
C HIS A 46 3.04 -0.82 22.51
N SER A 47 2.09 -1.75 22.49
CA SER A 47 2.23 -3.12 23.01
C SER A 47 2.85 -4.07 22.00
N GLY A 48 2.77 -3.76 20.70
CA GLY A 48 3.20 -4.62 19.61
C GLY A 48 2.32 -5.86 19.42
N ILE A 49 1.20 -5.97 20.14
CA ILE A 49 0.26 -7.08 19.99
C ILE A 49 -0.45 -6.93 18.65
N GLY A 50 -0.36 -7.96 17.82
CA GLY A 50 -0.90 -7.95 16.47
C GLY A 50 -1.53 -9.27 16.05
N THR A 51 -2.27 -9.19 14.95
CA THR A 51 -2.94 -10.30 14.28
C THR A 51 -3.04 -10.01 12.79
N ILE A 52 -3.61 -10.96 12.04
CA ILE A 52 -3.86 -10.85 10.60
C ILE A 52 -5.36 -11.09 10.38
N THR A 53 -5.98 -10.30 9.49
CA THR A 53 -7.40 -10.48 9.15
C THR A 53 -7.64 -11.82 8.44
N ASN A 54 -8.78 -12.46 8.73
CA ASN A 54 -9.22 -13.67 8.03
C ASN A 54 -9.85 -13.37 6.66
N SER A 55 -10.38 -14.39 5.98
CA SER A 55 -11.05 -14.28 4.67
C SER A 55 -12.25 -13.33 4.65
N ASP A 56 -12.91 -13.15 5.79
CA ASP A 56 -14.04 -12.23 5.96
C ASP A 56 -13.59 -10.82 6.38
N GLY A 57 -12.27 -10.58 6.44
CA GLY A 57 -11.67 -9.31 6.87
C GLY A 57 -11.75 -9.07 8.38
N TYR A 58 -12.16 -10.07 9.16
CA TYR A 58 -12.32 -9.99 10.60
C TYR A 58 -10.99 -10.08 11.33
N TYR A 59 -10.84 -9.30 12.40
CA TYR A 59 -9.72 -9.39 13.34
C TYR A 59 -10.20 -9.28 14.81
N ARG A 60 -9.36 -9.77 15.73
CA ARG A 60 -9.52 -9.58 17.18
C ARG A 60 -8.15 -9.53 17.87
N LEU A 61 -7.99 -8.55 18.76
CA LEU A 61 -6.85 -8.38 19.65
C LEU A 61 -7.33 -8.32 21.11
N TRP A 62 -6.49 -8.78 22.03
CA TRP A 62 -6.68 -8.60 23.47
C TRP A 62 -5.71 -7.53 23.96
N LEU A 63 -6.22 -6.36 24.30
CA LEU A 63 -5.43 -5.18 24.63
C LEU A 63 -5.72 -4.73 26.06
N LYS A 64 -4.78 -4.01 26.67
CA LYS A 64 -5.03 -3.35 27.96
C LYS A 64 -5.99 -2.19 27.74
N LYS A 65 -6.77 -1.85 28.78
CA LYS A 65 -7.57 -0.61 28.76
C LYS A 65 -6.67 0.62 28.63
N GLY A 66 -7.15 1.65 27.93
CA GLY A 66 -6.45 2.91 27.73
C GLY A 66 -6.49 3.38 26.29
N GLU A 67 -5.69 4.39 25.98
CA GLU A 67 -5.50 4.91 24.63
C GLU A 67 -4.76 3.87 23.78
N GLN A 68 -5.27 3.60 22.58
CA GLN A 68 -4.71 2.64 21.63
C GLN A 68 -4.44 3.36 20.31
N GLU A 69 -3.33 3.02 19.66
CA GLU A 69 -3.06 3.37 18.26
C GLU A 69 -3.00 2.07 17.46
N LEU A 70 -4.02 1.81 16.63
CA LEU A 70 -4.12 0.57 15.88
C LEU A 70 -3.61 0.76 14.46
N LYS A 71 -2.48 0.15 14.12
CA LYS A 71 -1.88 0.20 12.79
C LYS A 71 -2.37 -0.96 11.93
N ILE A 72 -2.84 -0.61 10.74
CA ILE A 72 -3.44 -1.54 9.78
C ILE A 72 -2.78 -1.35 8.43
N SER A 73 -2.23 -2.42 7.86
CA SER A 73 -1.56 -2.37 6.56
C SER A 73 -1.79 -3.62 5.72
N ASN A 74 -1.77 -3.42 4.41
CA ASN A 74 -1.77 -4.48 3.40
C ASN A 74 -1.11 -3.92 2.13
N ALA A 75 -0.39 -4.76 1.38
CA ALA A 75 0.42 -4.33 0.23
C ALA A 75 -0.38 -3.56 -0.85
N GLY A 76 -1.67 -3.85 -1.00
CA GLY A 76 -2.54 -3.20 -1.99
C GLY A 76 -3.22 -1.91 -1.51
N PHE A 77 -2.99 -1.47 -0.26
CA PHE A 77 -3.75 -0.41 0.37
C PHE A 77 -2.85 0.65 1.03
N GLU A 78 -3.40 1.83 1.24
CA GLU A 78 -2.80 2.84 2.12
C GLU A 78 -2.89 2.37 3.57
N ASP A 79 -1.84 2.61 4.34
CA ASP A 79 -1.79 2.24 5.76
C ASP A 79 -2.74 3.14 6.56
N SER A 80 -3.34 2.59 7.62
CA SER A 80 -4.26 3.32 8.51
C SER A 80 -3.80 3.19 9.96
N ALA A 81 -3.92 4.27 10.74
CA ALA A 81 -3.51 4.31 12.15
C ALA A 81 -4.52 5.07 13.03
N PRO A 82 -5.78 4.59 13.19
CA PRO A 82 -6.74 5.20 14.10
C PRO A 82 -6.28 5.14 15.57
N THR A 83 -6.48 6.26 16.27
CA THR A 83 -6.30 6.36 17.72
C THR A 83 -7.65 6.45 18.42
N PHE A 84 -7.83 5.69 19.50
CA PHE A 84 -9.08 5.65 20.26
C PHE A 84 -8.87 5.19 21.71
N LEU A 85 -9.83 5.53 22.58
CA LEU A 85 -9.82 5.08 23.98
C LEU A 85 -10.62 3.78 24.12
N THR A 86 -10.02 2.77 24.76
CA THR A 86 -10.66 1.47 25.02
C THR A 86 -10.83 1.25 26.51
N ALA A 87 -12.05 1.32 27.02
CA ALA A 87 -12.37 1.05 28.43
C ALA A 87 -13.01 -0.33 28.66
N SER A 88 -13.58 -0.93 27.62
CA SER A 88 -14.29 -2.20 27.58
C SER A 88 -14.03 -2.89 26.24
N ASP A 89 -14.70 -4.01 25.98
CA ASP A 89 -14.73 -4.60 24.63
C ASP A 89 -15.23 -3.56 23.62
N THR A 90 -14.50 -3.41 22.51
CA THR A 90 -14.74 -2.37 21.51
C THR A 90 -14.66 -2.96 20.11
N ILE A 91 -15.55 -2.48 19.23
CA ILE A 91 -15.53 -2.80 17.81
C ILE A 91 -15.02 -1.58 17.03
N VAL A 92 -13.94 -1.77 16.27
CA VAL A 92 -13.31 -0.75 15.41
C VAL A 92 -13.17 -1.33 14.00
N SER A 93 -14.05 -0.94 13.08
CA SER A 93 -13.95 -1.36 11.67
C SER A 93 -13.33 -0.24 10.83
N VAL A 94 -12.51 -0.61 9.86
CA VAL A 94 -11.70 0.33 9.07
C VAL A 94 -11.86 0.04 7.58
N ASN A 95 -12.12 1.10 6.83
CA ASN A 95 -12.17 1.05 5.37
C ASN A 95 -10.85 1.56 4.80
N LEU A 96 -10.03 0.66 4.27
CA LEU A 96 -8.75 0.98 3.66
C LEU A 96 -8.93 1.48 2.23
N LYS A 97 -8.19 2.53 1.87
CA LYS A 97 -8.14 3.05 0.50
C LYS A 97 -7.12 2.26 -0.32
N PRO A 98 -7.46 1.79 -1.53
CA PRO A 98 -6.49 1.15 -2.41
C PRO A 98 -5.33 2.08 -2.74
N ARG A 99 -4.11 1.54 -2.75
CA ARG A 99 -2.91 2.30 -3.07
C ARG A 99 -2.89 2.58 -4.57
N SER A 100 -2.88 3.85 -4.94
CA SER A 100 -2.74 4.26 -6.35
C SER A 100 -1.28 4.16 -6.76
N PHE A 101 -0.92 3.15 -7.54
CA PHE A 101 0.38 3.08 -8.19
C PHE A 101 0.33 3.97 -9.44
N SER A 102 1.07 5.08 -9.45
CA SER A 102 1.30 5.81 -10.70
C SER A 102 2.23 4.97 -11.59
N GLU A 103 1.83 4.76 -12.85
CA GLU A 103 2.64 4.10 -13.89
C GLU A 103 3.86 4.98 -14.26
N GLY A 104 4.80 5.17 -13.33
CA GLY A 104 6.03 5.94 -13.55
C GLY A 104 7.28 5.09 -13.74
N SER A 105 7.23 3.78 -13.47
CA SER A 105 8.44 2.94 -13.36
C SER A 105 8.80 2.12 -14.61
N THR A 106 8.02 2.14 -15.69
CA THR A 106 8.26 1.26 -16.86
C THR A 106 8.69 1.99 -18.14
N ILE A 107 8.94 3.31 -18.11
CA ILE A 107 9.30 4.10 -19.30
C ILE A 107 10.78 3.92 -19.73
N ALA A 108 11.52 2.97 -19.16
CA ALA A 108 12.85 2.59 -19.68
C ALA A 108 12.77 1.63 -20.87
N GLY A 109 11.74 0.77 -20.94
CA GLY A 109 11.61 -0.23 -22.00
C GLY A 109 11.04 0.31 -23.32
N ASN A 110 10.16 1.30 -23.27
CA ASN A 110 9.42 1.75 -24.46
C ASN A 110 10.09 2.92 -25.22
N LYS A 111 11.03 3.64 -24.58
CA LYS A 111 11.76 4.75 -25.23
C LYS A 111 12.65 4.28 -26.37
N HIS A 112 13.19 3.05 -26.31
CA HIS A 112 14.04 2.52 -27.38
C HIS A 112 13.24 2.23 -28.66
N ARG A 113 12.06 1.61 -28.56
CA ARG A 113 11.21 1.29 -29.72
C ARG A 113 10.65 2.53 -30.40
N ALA A 114 10.21 3.53 -29.62
CA ALA A 114 9.72 4.79 -30.17
C ALA A 114 10.80 5.59 -30.90
N ASN A 115 12.05 5.56 -30.41
CA ASN A 115 13.17 6.27 -31.02
C ASN A 115 13.70 5.56 -32.29
N VAL A 116 13.65 4.23 -32.34
CA VAL A 116 14.02 3.46 -33.55
C VAL A 116 12.99 3.68 -34.66
N ALA A 117 11.68 3.57 -34.35
CA ALA A 117 10.62 3.81 -35.33
C ALA A 117 10.64 5.25 -35.89
N ARG A 118 10.91 6.26 -35.05
CA ARG A 118 11.07 7.66 -35.50
C ARG A 118 12.28 7.85 -36.41
N ARG A 119 13.39 7.15 -36.16
CA ARG A 119 14.59 7.19 -37.04
C ARG A 119 14.30 6.53 -38.39
N GLU A 120 13.68 5.36 -38.40
CA GLU A 120 13.32 4.64 -39.63
C GLU A 120 12.32 5.43 -40.49
N ALA A 121 11.28 6.02 -39.88
CA ALA A 121 10.33 6.87 -40.59
C ALA A 121 10.99 8.11 -41.23
N LYS A 122 11.96 8.73 -40.54
CA LYS A 122 12.71 9.89 -41.06
C LYS A 122 13.59 9.49 -42.26
N HIS A 123 14.21 8.31 -42.22
CA HIS A 123 15.00 7.79 -43.34
C HIS A 123 14.13 7.37 -44.55
N MET A 124 12.93 6.83 -44.32
CA MET A 124 11.99 6.47 -45.39
C MET A 124 11.44 7.71 -46.13
N LEU A 125 11.09 8.77 -45.39
CA LEU A 125 10.65 10.04 -45.98
C LEU A 125 11.77 10.70 -46.81
N ALA A 126 13.02 10.64 -46.32
CA ALA A 126 14.16 11.16 -47.07
C ALA A 126 14.42 10.39 -48.38
N ARG A 127 14.24 9.05 -48.39
CA ARG A 127 14.36 8.23 -49.61
C ARG A 127 13.25 8.53 -50.62
N LYS A 128 12.01 8.75 -50.16
CA LYS A 128 10.86 9.06 -51.05
C LYS A 128 11.03 10.41 -51.75
N ASN A 129 11.56 11.41 -51.05
CA ASN A 129 11.80 12.74 -51.62
C ASN A 129 12.97 12.75 -52.61
N LYS A 130 13.99 11.89 -52.44
CA LYS A 130 15.07 11.74 -53.42
C LYS A 130 14.57 11.07 -54.71
N LYS A 131 13.79 9.99 -54.59
CA LYS A 131 13.23 9.25 -55.73
C LYS A 131 12.30 10.12 -56.59
N LYS A 132 11.45 10.96 -55.97
CA LYS A 132 10.56 11.90 -56.68
C LYS A 132 11.32 13.03 -57.39
N LYS A 133 12.53 13.37 -56.91
CA LYS A 133 13.40 14.37 -57.54
C LYS A 133 14.16 13.75 -58.72
N ASP A 134 14.56 12.49 -58.62
CA ASP A 134 15.25 11.75 -59.67
C ASP A 134 14.29 11.41 -60.85
N ASP A 135 13.02 11.09 -60.56
CA ASP A 135 11.99 10.85 -61.59
C ASP A 135 11.60 12.12 -62.37
N SER A 136 11.84 13.31 -61.81
CA SER A 136 11.59 14.59 -62.47
C SER A 136 12.66 14.98 -63.50
N TYR A 137 13.79 14.27 -63.55
CA TYR A 137 14.90 14.56 -64.48
C TYR A 137 14.95 13.64 -65.72
N ASN A 138 14.09 12.62 -65.83
CA ASN A 138 14.09 11.67 -66.96
C ASN A 138 12.93 11.84 -67.96
N GLY A 139 12.31 13.02 -68.00
CA GLY A 139 11.23 13.35 -68.93
C GLY A 139 11.65 14.23 -70.11
N PHE A 140 12.74 13.89 -70.80
CA PHE A 140 13.02 14.44 -72.15
C PHE A 140 13.36 13.28 -73.07
N LEU A 141 12.47 12.95 -74.01
CA LEU A 141 12.82 12.24 -75.23
C LEU A 141 12.58 13.17 -76.41
N VAL A 142 13.72 13.44 -77.06
CA VAL A 142 13.89 14.04 -78.38
C VAL A 142 13.08 13.26 -79.41
N HIS A 143 12.40 13.98 -80.29
CA HIS A 143 12.11 13.47 -81.63
C HIS A 143 12.59 14.52 -82.63
N ASN A 144 13.72 14.20 -83.27
CA ASN A 144 14.03 14.72 -84.60
C ASN A 144 13.06 14.05 -85.58
N ILE A 145 12.66 14.77 -86.64
CA ILE A 145 12.55 14.32 -88.04
C ILE A 145 12.06 15.51 -88.89
N ASP A 146 12.83 15.74 -89.95
CA ASP A 146 12.68 16.50 -91.20
C ASP A 146 12.48 18.04 -91.18
#